data_AF-A0A410PZS1-F1
#
_entry.id   AF-A0A410PZS1-F1
#
_cell.length_a   1.000
_cell.length_b   1.000
_cell.length_c   1.000
_cell.angle_alpha   90.00
_cell.angle_beta   90.00
_cell.angle_gamma   90.00
#
_symmetry.space_group_name_H-M   'P 1'
#
loop_
_entity.id
_entity.type
_entity.pdbx_description
1 polymer ?
#
loop_
_entity_poly.entity_id
_entity_poly.type
_entity_poly.pdbx_seq_one_letter_code
_entity_poly.pdbx_strand_id
1 'polypeptide(L)'
;MLNIEEIKAREQAATPGPWISIFDMKGFTVFDMIGEKGKMIARLFNSNKKYKRPDADFIAHARTDIPALIENNAAKDQQIATLKKALMQAIREGHTDLSPASHQKLFDHYVQAQEQEGKK
;
A
#
# COMPACT_ATOMS: atom_id res chain seq x y z
N MET A 1 -3.38 3.12 17.06
CA MET A 1 -2.86 3.36 15.70
C MET A 1 -2.32 2.04 15.18
N LEU A 2 -2.63 1.64 13.95
CA LEU A 2 -2.08 0.41 13.38
C LEU A 2 -0.56 0.54 13.20
N ASN A 3 0.20 -0.52 13.47
CA ASN A 3 1.65 -0.58 13.28
C ASN A 3 1.98 -1.05 11.86
N ILE A 4 2.48 -0.16 11.00
CA ILE A 4 2.75 -0.48 9.58
C ILE A 4 3.87 -1.52 9.41
N GLU A 5 4.86 -1.55 10.30
CA GLU A 5 5.95 -2.52 10.26
C GLU A 5 5.46 -3.92 10.62
N GLU A 6 4.50 -4.02 11.54
CA GLU A 6 3.85 -5.29 11.86
C GLU A 6 2.99 -5.80 10.69
N ILE A 7 2.33 -4.90 9.94
CA ILE A 7 1.58 -5.26 8.73
C ILE A 7 2.55 -5.75 7.64
N LYS A 8 3.66 -5.05 7.41
CA LYS A 8 4.72 -5.48 6.47
C LYS A 8 5.26 -6.86 6.83
N ALA A 9 5.56 -7.09 8.11
CA ALA A 9 6.05 -8.40 8.56
C ALA A 9 5.02 -9.52 8.28
N ARG A 10 3.73 -9.26 8.50
CA ARG A 10 2.66 -10.23 8.20
C ARG A 10 2.48 -10.44 6.69
N GLU A 11 2.61 -9.39 5.88
CA GLU A 11 2.58 -9.50 4.41
C GLU A 11 3.74 -10.35 3.89
N GLN A 12 4.96 -10.11 4.38
CA GLN A 12 6.15 -10.88 3.99
C GLN A 12 6.12 -12.32 4.47
N ALA A 13 5.51 -12.59 5.63
CA ALA A 13 5.33 -13.94 6.15
C ALA A 13 4.23 -14.73 5.42
N ALA A 14 3.34 -14.04 4.68
CA ALA A 14 2.32 -14.69 3.87
C ALA A 14 2.93 -15.35 2.64
N THR A 15 2.25 -16.34 2.05
CA THR A 15 2.78 -17.01 0.86
C THR A 15 2.88 -16.03 -0.33
N PRO A 16 3.88 -16.18 -1.22
CA PRO A 16 4.17 -15.19 -2.28
C PRO A 16 3.02 -14.90 -3.26
N GLY A 17 2.08 -15.84 -3.45
CA GLY A 17 0.98 -15.68 -4.39
C GLY A 17 1.42 -15.65 -5.87
N PRO A 18 0.50 -15.37 -6.81
CA PRO A 18 -0.87 -14.93 -6.59
C PRO A 18 -1.72 -16.04 -5.99
N TRP A 19 -2.67 -15.61 -5.18
CA TRP A 19 -3.72 -16.50 -4.67
C TRP A 19 -4.87 -16.53 -5.66
N ILE A 20 -5.49 -17.70 -5.83
CA ILE A 20 -6.62 -17.87 -6.74
C ILE A 20 -7.79 -18.44 -5.96
N SER A 21 -8.96 -17.81 -6.11
CA SER A 21 -10.23 -18.35 -5.65
C SER A 21 -10.74 -19.40 -6.64
N ILE A 22 -11.01 -20.60 -6.16
CA ILE A 22 -11.58 -21.70 -6.94
C ILE A 22 -12.92 -22.09 -6.32
N PHE A 23 -13.91 -22.27 -7.19
CA PHE A 23 -15.20 -22.84 -6.84
C PHE A 23 -15.30 -24.28 -7.35
N ASP A 24 -15.54 -25.22 -6.44
CA ASP A 24 -15.78 -26.62 -6.75
C ASP A 24 -17.04 -27.15 -6.04
N MET A 25 -17.33 -28.45 -6.20
CA MET A 25 -18.46 -29.10 -5.53
C MET A 25 -18.36 -29.06 -3.99
N LYS A 26 -17.19 -28.74 -3.44
CA LYS A 26 -16.89 -28.71 -2.00
C LYS A 26 -16.87 -27.28 -1.42
N GLY A 27 -17.05 -26.24 -2.23
CA GLY A 27 -17.22 -24.85 -1.80
C GLY A 27 -16.28 -23.86 -2.50
N PHE A 28 -16.01 -22.73 -1.83
CA PHE A 28 -15.02 -21.76 -2.27
C PHE A 28 -13.74 -21.95 -1.47
N THR A 29 -12.62 -22.08 -2.18
CA THR A 29 -11.31 -22.31 -1.61
C THR A 29 -10.30 -21.40 -2.28
N VAL A 30 -9.42 -20.79 -1.50
CA VAL A 30 -8.32 -19.96 -2.00
C VAL A 30 -7.04 -20.78 -1.95
N PHE A 31 -6.33 -20.83 -3.07
CA PHE A 31 -5.08 -21.59 -3.21
C PHE A 31 -3.92 -20.68 -3.55
N ASP A 32 -2.72 -21.05 -3.09
CA ASP A 32 -1.47 -20.54 -3.63
C ASP A 32 -1.07 -21.38 -4.85
N MET A 33 -0.87 -20.71 -5.97
CA MET A 33 -0.59 -21.34 -7.26
C MET A 33 0.86 -21.23 -7.70
N ILE A 34 1.69 -20.47 -6.97
CA ILE A 34 3.12 -20.29 -7.29
C ILE A 34 4.04 -20.80 -6.18
N GLY A 35 3.75 -20.49 -4.90
CA GLY A 35 4.62 -20.86 -3.78
C GLY A 35 4.64 -22.37 -3.53
N GLU A 36 3.92 -22.84 -2.52
CA GLU A 36 3.65 -24.27 -2.42
C GLU A 36 2.45 -24.57 -3.33
N LYS A 37 2.72 -24.85 -4.61
CA LYS A 37 1.67 -25.04 -5.63
C LYS A 37 0.56 -25.99 -5.15
N GLY A 38 -0.65 -25.46 -5.04
CA GLY A 38 -1.83 -26.21 -4.58
C GLY A 38 -2.06 -26.17 -3.06
N LYS A 39 -1.27 -25.40 -2.30
CA LYS A 39 -1.51 -25.17 -0.87
C LYS A 39 -2.79 -24.37 -0.70
N MET A 40 -3.70 -24.90 0.12
CA MET A 40 -4.91 -24.20 0.51
C MET A 40 -4.58 -23.08 1.51
N ILE A 41 -4.92 -21.85 1.15
CA ILE A 41 -4.75 -20.65 1.98
C ILE A 41 -5.96 -20.44 2.88
N ALA A 42 -7.16 -20.55 2.32
CA ALA A 42 -8.40 -20.37 3.05
C ALA A 42 -9.52 -21.23 2.45
N ARG A 43 -10.45 -21.68 3.29
CA ARG A 43 -11.64 -22.41 2.85
C ARG A 43 -12.90 -21.86 3.51
N LEU A 44 -13.89 -21.52 2.69
CA LEU A 44 -15.11 -20.85 3.14
C LEU A 44 -16.24 -21.87 3.32
N PHE A 45 -16.36 -22.40 4.54
CA PHE A 45 -17.42 -23.31 4.96
C PHE A 45 -18.65 -22.52 5.43
N ASN A 46 -19.71 -22.48 4.62
CA ASN A 46 -21.01 -21.95 5.03
C ASN A 46 -22.12 -22.59 4.18
N SER A 47 -23.32 -22.78 4.72
CA SER A 47 -24.46 -23.40 4.04
C SER A 47 -25.14 -22.45 3.03
N ASN A 48 -24.96 -21.13 3.17
CA ASN A 48 -25.54 -20.13 2.28
C ASN A 48 -24.57 -19.75 1.14
N LYS A 49 -24.82 -20.24 -0.08
CA LYS A 49 -23.94 -20.12 -1.26
C LYS A 49 -23.78 -18.69 -1.81
N LYS A 50 -24.64 -17.75 -1.41
CA LYS A 50 -24.77 -16.41 -2.03
C LYS A 50 -23.59 -15.45 -1.76
N TYR A 51 -22.87 -15.60 -0.64
CA TYR A 51 -21.87 -14.62 -0.19
C TYR A 51 -20.41 -15.07 -0.29
N LYS A 52 -20.13 -16.27 -0.80
CA LYS A 52 -18.79 -16.86 -0.70
C LYS A 52 -17.81 -16.47 -1.81
N ARG A 53 -18.32 -16.12 -2.99
CA ARG A 53 -17.47 -15.69 -4.10
C ARG A 53 -16.79 -14.35 -3.80
N PRO A 54 -17.52 -13.31 -3.35
CA PRO A 54 -16.89 -12.03 -2.99
C PRO A 54 -15.83 -12.15 -1.89
N ASP A 55 -16.09 -12.94 -0.84
CA ASP A 55 -15.12 -13.11 0.25
C ASP A 55 -13.86 -13.88 -0.20
N ALA A 56 -14.03 -14.93 -1.02
CA ALA A 56 -12.90 -15.67 -1.57
C ALA A 56 -12.07 -14.83 -2.55
N ASP A 57 -12.75 -14.04 -3.39
CA ASP A 57 -12.10 -13.11 -4.32
C ASP A 57 -11.37 -12.01 -3.54
N PHE A 58 -11.97 -11.47 -2.48
CA PHE A 58 -11.34 -10.48 -1.59
C PHE A 58 -10.06 -11.05 -0.95
N ILE A 59 -10.11 -12.26 -0.40
CA ILE A 59 -8.92 -12.92 0.18
C ILE A 59 -7.86 -13.12 -0.91
N ALA A 60 -8.24 -13.61 -2.09
CA ALA A 60 -7.30 -13.84 -3.19
C ALA A 60 -6.59 -12.54 -3.63
N HIS A 61 -7.35 -11.45 -3.76
CA HIS A 61 -6.83 -10.13 -4.11
C HIS A 61 -6.02 -9.46 -3.00
N ALA A 62 -6.23 -9.81 -1.73
CA ALA A 62 -5.46 -9.25 -0.62
C ALA A 62 -3.94 -9.42 -0.82
N ARG A 63 -3.50 -10.48 -1.51
CA ARG A 63 -2.08 -10.71 -1.79
C ARG A 63 -1.47 -9.69 -2.77
N THR A 64 -2.26 -9.09 -3.64
CA THR A 64 -1.84 -8.00 -4.54
C THR A 64 -2.13 -6.63 -3.93
N ASP A 65 -3.26 -6.50 -3.25
CA ASP A 65 -3.76 -5.21 -2.79
C ASP A 65 -3.00 -4.71 -1.56
N ILE A 66 -2.67 -5.59 -0.61
CA ILE A 66 -1.95 -5.21 0.61
C ILE A 66 -0.54 -4.65 0.30
N PRO A 67 0.32 -5.31 -0.51
CA PRO A 67 1.60 -4.73 -0.90
C PRO A 67 1.47 -3.37 -1.57
N ALA A 68 0.53 -3.22 -2.51
CA ALA A 68 0.28 -1.97 -3.21
C ALA A 68 -0.16 -0.85 -2.25
N LEU A 69 -0.97 -1.17 -1.24
CA LEU A 69 -1.38 -0.22 -0.21
C LEU A 69 -0.21 0.20 0.70
N ILE A 70 0.67 -0.74 1.09
CA ILE A 70 1.87 -0.44 1.88
C ILE A 70 2.81 0.49 1.10
N GLU A 71 3.05 0.19 -0.18
CA GLU A 71 3.88 1.01 -1.06
C GLU A 71 3.29 2.42 -1.22
N ASN A 72 1.99 2.51 -1.48
CA ASN A 72 1.30 3.79 -1.61
C ASN A 72 1.38 4.62 -0.31
N ASN A 73 1.19 3.97 0.85
CA ASN A 73 1.33 4.65 2.14
C ASN A 73 2.75 5.16 2.35
N ALA A 74 3.78 4.35 2.04
CA ALA A 74 5.18 4.78 2.15
C ALA A 74 5.49 5.96 1.23
N ALA A 75 5.00 5.94 -0.03
CA ALA A 75 5.15 7.04 -0.96
C ALA A 75 4.48 8.34 -0.46
N LYS A 76 3.29 8.23 0.15
CA LYS A 76 2.60 9.37 0.77
C LYS A 76 3.36 9.92 1.97
N ASP A 77 3.89 9.06 2.84
CA ASP A 77 4.70 9.48 3.99
C ASP A 77 5.96 10.22 3.54
N GLN A 78 6.61 9.75 2.48
CA GLN A 78 7.74 10.43 1.84
C GLN A 78 7.34 11.81 1.30
N GLN A 79 6.26 11.90 0.51
CA GLN A 79 5.76 13.17 -0.02
C GLN A 79 5.46 14.19 1.10
N ILE A 80 4.83 13.73 2.20
CA ILE A 80 4.55 14.59 3.36
C ILE A 80 5.85 15.07 4.00
N ALA A 81 6.86 14.21 4.16
CA ALA A 81 8.15 14.59 4.70
C ALA A 81 8.86 15.63 3.83
N THR A 82 8.86 15.44 2.50
CA THR A 82 9.43 16.39 1.55
C THR A 82 8.71 17.73 1.59
N LEU A 83 7.38 17.74 1.59
CA LEU A 83 6.57 18.97 1.68
C LEU A 83 6.83 19.71 2.99
N LYS A 84 6.92 19.01 4.12
CA LYS A 84 7.28 19.62 5.41
C LYS A 84 8.66 20.27 5.36
N LYS A 85 9.66 19.62 4.75
CA LYS A 85 11.01 20.18 4.58
C LYS A 85 10.98 21.44 3.71
N ALA A 86 10.29 21.40 2.57
CA ALA A 86 10.16 22.52 1.67
C ALA A 86 9.45 23.71 2.33
N LEU A 87 8.36 23.44 3.06
CA LEU A 87 7.63 24.45 3.82
C LEU A 87 8.50 25.09 4.90
N MET A 88 9.22 24.28 5.68
CA MET A 88 10.13 24.80 6.71
C MET A 88 11.22 25.67 6.11
N GLN A 89 11.74 25.33 4.92
CA GLN A 89 12.74 26.13 4.24
C GLN A 89 12.17 27.46 3.73
N ALA A 90 10.99 27.44 3.11
CA ALA A 90 10.30 28.66 2.68
C ALA A 90 10.02 29.60 3.88
N ILE A 91 9.55 29.05 5.01
CA ILE A 91 9.32 29.83 6.23
C ILE A 91 10.61 30.46 6.75
N ARG A 92 11.73 29.73 6.75
CA ARG A 92 13.04 30.26 7.16
C ARG A 92 13.51 31.43 6.29
N GLU A 93 13.17 31.40 5.01
CA GLU A 93 13.50 32.43 4.04
C GLU A 93 12.51 33.63 4.06
N GLY A 94 11.54 33.61 4.99
CA GLY A 94 10.55 34.69 5.14
C GLY A 94 9.35 34.59 4.19
N HIS A 95 9.22 33.49 3.46
CA HIS A 95 8.11 33.22 2.55
C HIS A 95 6.92 32.61 3.30
N THR A 96 6.31 33.39 4.19
CA THR A 96 5.20 32.95 5.06
C THR A 96 3.81 33.42 4.62
N ASP A 97 3.76 34.25 3.58
CA ASP A 97 2.52 34.77 3.00
C ASP A 97 2.02 33.91 1.83
N LEU A 98 0.80 34.18 1.38
CA LEU A 98 0.19 33.52 0.21
C LEU A 98 0.52 34.24 -1.10
N SER A 99 1.62 35.01 -1.13
CA SER A 99 2.01 35.73 -2.35
C SER A 99 2.46 34.73 -3.43
N PRO A 100 2.29 35.06 -4.73
CA PRO A 100 2.79 34.22 -5.81
C PRO A 100 4.30 33.92 -5.68
N ALA A 101 5.09 34.86 -5.17
CA ALA A 101 6.52 34.69 -4.95
C ALA A 101 6.81 33.62 -3.87
N SER A 102 6.08 33.64 -2.76
CA SER A 102 6.22 32.64 -1.69
C SER A 102 5.75 31.25 -2.13
N HIS A 103 4.67 31.17 -2.93
CA HIS A 103 4.24 29.90 -3.53
C HIS A 103 5.29 29.32 -4.48
N GLN A 104 5.88 30.16 -5.35
CA GLN A 104 6.95 29.72 -6.26
C GLN A 104 8.15 29.19 -5.47
N LYS A 105 8.55 29.89 -4.41
CA LYS A 105 9.65 29.46 -3.55
C LYS A 105 9.41 28.13 -2.85
N LEU A 106 8.21 27.92 -2.32
CA LEU A 106 7.82 26.62 -1.75
C LEU A 106 7.89 25.51 -2.79
N PHE A 107 7.44 25.77 -4.02
CA PHE A 107 7.52 24.82 -5.12
C PHE A 107 8.97 24.50 -5.52
N ASP A 108 9.83 25.51 -5.63
CA ASP A 108 11.26 25.35 -5.92
C ASP A 108 11.93 24.45 -4.87
N HIS A 109 11.66 24.69 -3.58
CA HIS A 109 12.18 23.88 -2.48
C HIS A 109 11.65 22.45 -2.50
N TYR A 110 10.39 22.25 -2.89
CA TYR A 110 9.81 20.92 -3.05
C TYR A 110 10.51 20.14 -4.17
N VAL A 111 10.71 20.75 -5.34
CA VAL A 111 11.41 20.13 -6.48
C VAL A 111 12.85 19.78 -6.09
N GLN A 112 13.58 20.72 -5.47
CA GLN A 112 14.95 20.46 -5.00
C GLN A 112 15.02 19.30 -3.99
N ALA A 113 14.03 19.21 -3.09
CA ALA A 113 14.00 18.16 -2.09
C ALA A 113 13.69 16.77 -2.71
N GLN A 114 12.82 16.70 -3.73
CA GLN A 114 12.58 15.47 -4.50
C GLN A 114 13.83 15.02 -5.27
N GLU A 115 14.56 15.93 -5.91
CA GLU A 115 15.79 15.61 -6.65
C GLU A 115 16.93 15.10 -5.76
N GLN A 116 17.02 15.57 -4.52
CA GLN A 116 17.99 15.09 -3.54
C GLN A 116 17.68 13.67 -3.05
N GLU A 117 16.40 13.28 -3.03
CA GLU A 117 15.96 11.95 -2.60
C GLU A 117 16.15 10.90 -3.70
N GLY A 118 15.96 11.26 -4.98
CA GLY A 118 16.19 10.35 -6.12
C GLY A 118 17.67 10.06 -6.46
N LYS A 119 18.62 10.72 -5.77
CA LYS A 119 20.07 10.53 -5.95
C LYS A 119 20.71 9.63 -4.88
N LYS A 120 19.92 9.11 -3.93
CA LYS A 120 20.35 8.17 -2.89
C LYS A 120 19.99 6.74 -3.27
#